data_AF-A0A564TED3-F1
#
_entry.id   AF-A0A564TED3-F1
#
_cell.length_a   1.000
_cell.length_b   1.000
_cell.length_c   1.000
_cell.angle_alpha   90.00
_cell.angle_beta   90.00
_cell.angle_gamma   90.00
#
_symmetry.space_group_name_H-M   'P 1'
#
loop_
_entity.id
_entity.type
_entity.pdbx_description
1 polymer ?
#
loop_
_entity_poly.entity_id
_entity_poly.type
_entity_poly.pdbx_seq_one_letter_code
_entity_poly.pdbx_strand_id
1 'polypeptide(L)'
;MFVEIQISNYARQDVVIENSCPNCRKPIIPDVVSKGSSEKSVGKSNIFITLQCPGCEHFWVEEFSATLDGTNHYNLTHVEVKPELPSDIPMPEDIDIISPIGKDIYLQALKAENEKLDHIAGIGYRKALEFFVKDFVILTNMDDKAKIERMQLKQVIDTYIDDEELKTVALASTYIGNDEGHYFRKNPDKDIYDLKNYLHGFIFYLGKKLTFLDAQELVNRSKKS
;
A
#
# COMPACT_ATOMS: atom_id res chain seq x y z
N MET A 1 -26.90 -11.14 -12.63
CA MET A 1 -27.44 -10.88 -13.99
C MET A 1 -26.51 -11.53 -15.01
N PHE A 2 -27.04 -12.16 -16.05
CA PHE A 2 -26.22 -12.66 -17.17
C PHE A 2 -26.00 -11.55 -18.18
N VAL A 3 -24.76 -11.38 -18.61
CA VAL A 3 -24.39 -10.42 -19.66
C VAL A 3 -23.62 -11.17 -20.74
N GLU A 4 -24.16 -11.25 -21.95
CA GLU A 4 -23.46 -11.81 -23.09
C GLU A 4 -22.32 -10.87 -23.51
N ILE A 5 -21.11 -11.38 -23.69
CA ILE A 5 -19.96 -10.61 -24.16
C ILE A 5 -19.36 -11.29 -25.39
N GLN A 6 -18.99 -10.47 -26.37
CA GLN A 6 -18.17 -10.90 -27.49
C GLN A 6 -16.69 -10.93 -27.08
N ILE A 7 -16.11 -12.12 -27.05
CA ILE A 7 -14.69 -12.34 -26.69
C ILE A 7 -13.81 -12.13 -27.92
N SER A 8 -14.24 -12.67 -29.08
CA SER A 8 -13.57 -12.54 -30.38
C SER A 8 -14.62 -12.45 -31.50
N ASN A 9 -14.18 -12.34 -32.76
CA ASN A 9 -15.09 -12.35 -33.91
C ASN A 9 -15.99 -13.60 -34.01
N TYR A 10 -15.58 -14.70 -33.36
CA TYR A 10 -16.26 -16.00 -33.48
C TYR A 10 -16.75 -16.57 -32.14
N ALA A 11 -16.49 -15.88 -31.02
CA ALA A 11 -16.82 -16.39 -29.68
C ALA A 11 -17.61 -15.36 -28.87
N ARG A 12 -18.74 -15.80 -28.34
CA ARG A 12 -19.55 -15.08 -27.35
C ARG A 12 -19.78 -15.98 -26.14
N GLN A 13 -19.85 -15.38 -24.96
CA GLN A 13 -20.10 -16.10 -23.71
C GLN A 13 -20.79 -15.19 -22.71
N ASP A 14 -21.64 -15.78 -21.88
CA ASP A 14 -22.29 -15.08 -20.78
C ASP A 14 -21.36 -15.01 -19.57
N VAL A 15 -21.28 -13.83 -18.95
CA VAL A 15 -20.72 -13.65 -17.61
C VAL A 15 -21.82 -13.41 -16.60
N VAL A 16 -21.57 -13.81 -15.36
CA VAL A 16 -22.44 -13.53 -14.23
C VAL A 16 -21.93 -12.28 -13.53
N ILE A 17 -22.77 -11.24 -13.50
CA ILE A 17 -22.55 -10.02 -12.72
C ILE A 17 -23.38 -10.09 -11.44
N GLU A 18 -22.80 -9.69 -10.31
CA GLU A 18 -23.52 -9.64 -9.05
C GLU A 18 -24.65 -8.61 -9.08
N ASN A 19 -25.79 -8.96 -8.48
CA ASN A 19 -26.95 -8.07 -8.36
C ASN A 19 -26.82 -7.16 -7.12
N SER A 20 -25.64 -6.56 -6.91
CA SER A 20 -25.34 -5.66 -5.81
C SER A 20 -24.38 -4.58 -6.28
N CYS A 21 -24.62 -3.33 -5.89
CA CYS A 21 -23.72 -2.23 -6.25
C CYS A 21 -22.50 -2.20 -5.32
N PRO A 22 -21.26 -2.20 -5.82
CA PRO A 22 -20.07 -2.14 -4.97
C PRO A 22 -19.93 -0.80 -4.22
N ASN A 23 -20.52 0.26 -4.76
CA ASN A 23 -20.44 1.62 -4.19
C ASN A 23 -21.42 1.82 -3.02
N CYS A 24 -22.70 1.44 -3.19
CA CYS A 24 -23.73 1.68 -2.15
C CYS A 24 -24.20 0.41 -1.44
N ARG A 25 -23.71 -0.77 -1.85
CA ARG A 25 -24.01 -2.11 -1.30
C ARG A 25 -25.48 -2.52 -1.31
N LYS A 26 -26.32 -1.81 -2.08
CA LYS A 26 -27.74 -2.15 -2.22
C LYS A 26 -27.92 -3.24 -3.28
N PRO A 27 -28.87 -4.18 -3.09
CA PRO A 27 -29.30 -5.09 -4.14
C PRO A 27 -29.90 -4.30 -5.30
N ILE A 28 -29.40 -4.55 -6.50
CA ILE A 28 -29.75 -3.82 -7.72
C ILE A 28 -29.58 -4.72 -8.95
N ILE A 29 -30.26 -4.38 -10.04
CA ILE A 29 -29.90 -4.87 -11.38
C ILE A 29 -29.15 -3.71 -12.05
N PRO A 30 -27.84 -3.85 -12.30
CA PRO A 30 -27.06 -2.74 -12.86
C PRO A 30 -27.36 -2.56 -14.34
N ASP A 31 -27.31 -1.30 -14.80
CA ASP A 31 -27.42 -0.98 -16.21
C ASP A 31 -26.07 -1.23 -16.91
N VAL A 32 -26.08 -1.97 -18.01
CA VAL A 32 -24.89 -2.17 -18.85
C VAL A 32 -24.72 -0.95 -19.74
N VAL A 33 -23.73 -0.12 -19.44
CA VAL A 33 -23.45 1.13 -20.14
C VAL A 33 -22.60 0.85 -21.39
N SER A 34 -21.54 0.07 -21.23
CA SER A 34 -20.67 -0.35 -22.32
C SER A 34 -19.98 -1.67 -21.98
N LYS A 35 -19.58 -2.41 -23.00
CA LYS A 35 -18.81 -3.65 -22.87
C LYS A 35 -17.88 -3.81 -24.06
N GLY A 36 -16.76 -4.50 -23.88
CA GLY A 36 -15.84 -4.78 -24.96
C GLY A 36 -14.76 -5.77 -24.59
N SER A 37 -13.97 -6.17 -25.58
CA SER A 37 -12.79 -7.02 -25.40
C SER A 37 -11.58 -6.43 -26.13
N SER A 38 -10.39 -6.77 -25.63
CA SER A 38 -9.11 -6.43 -26.23
C SER A 38 -8.21 -7.66 -26.22
N GLU A 39 -7.79 -8.13 -27.39
CA GLU A 39 -6.84 -9.23 -27.50
C GLU A 39 -5.46 -8.79 -26.97
N LYS A 40 -4.91 -9.53 -26.01
CA LYS A 40 -3.56 -9.33 -25.47
C LYS A 40 -2.52 -10.13 -26.24
N SER A 41 -2.88 -11.35 -26.62
CA SER A 41 -2.09 -12.28 -27.42
C SER A 41 -3.03 -13.31 -28.02
N VAL A 42 -2.57 -14.10 -28.99
CA VAL A 42 -3.37 -15.17 -29.60
C VAL A 42 -4.03 -16.04 -28.51
N GLY A 43 -5.35 -16.10 -28.52
CA GLY A 43 -6.14 -16.88 -27.57
C GLY A 43 -6.22 -16.31 -26.15
N LYS A 44 -5.78 -15.06 -25.91
CA LYS A 44 -5.94 -14.37 -24.63
C LYS A 44 -6.51 -12.97 -24.83
N SER A 45 -7.63 -12.70 -24.20
CA SER A 45 -8.29 -11.38 -24.28
C SER A 45 -8.61 -10.84 -22.90
N ASN A 46 -8.48 -9.53 -22.74
CA ASN A 46 -9.10 -8.79 -21.66
C ASN A 46 -10.52 -8.41 -22.05
N ILE A 47 -11.41 -8.40 -21.07
CA ILE A 47 -12.81 -8.03 -21.24
C ILE A 47 -13.16 -7.01 -20.17
N PHE A 48 -13.94 -6.01 -20.54
CA PHE A 48 -14.50 -5.04 -19.60
C PHE A 48 -16.00 -4.91 -19.78
N ILE A 49 -16.70 -4.66 -18.67
CA ILE A 49 -18.09 -4.18 -18.67
C ILE A 49 -18.17 -2.98 -17.75
N THR A 50 -18.63 -1.86 -18.29
CA THR A 50 -18.98 -0.67 -17.53
C THR A 50 -20.45 -0.75 -17.12
N LEU A 51 -20.68 -0.66 -15.83
CA LEU A 51 -21.98 -0.79 -15.19
C LEU A 51 -22.35 0.52 -14.49
N GLN A 52 -23.64 0.84 -14.45
CA GLN A 52 -24.17 1.95 -13.66
C GLN A 52 -25.20 1.45 -12.65
N CYS A 53 -25.16 2.01 -11.44
CA CYS A 53 -26.14 1.70 -10.42
C CYS A 53 -27.38 2.59 -10.62
N PRO A 54 -28.59 2.04 -10.86
CA PRO A 54 -29.79 2.86 -10.97
C PRO A 54 -30.19 3.51 -9.64
N GLY A 55 -29.63 3.06 -8.51
CA GLY A 55 -29.96 3.54 -7.18
C GLY A 55 -29.09 4.69 -6.67
N CYS A 56 -27.77 4.64 -6.87
CA CYS A 56 -26.85 5.72 -6.47
C CYS A 56 -26.19 6.43 -7.66
N GLU A 57 -26.52 6.05 -8.89
CA GLU A 57 -26.06 6.66 -10.14
C GLU A 57 -24.54 6.58 -10.39
N HIS A 58 -23.80 5.88 -9.53
CA HIS A 58 -22.36 5.68 -9.67
C HIS A 58 -22.04 4.54 -10.63
N PHE A 59 -20.96 4.71 -11.38
CA PHE A 59 -20.42 3.73 -12.31
C PHE A 59 -19.37 2.85 -11.63
N TRP A 60 -19.15 1.65 -12.17
CA TRP A 60 -17.97 0.82 -11.91
C TRP A 60 -17.67 -0.06 -13.12
N VAL A 61 -16.52 -0.73 -13.09
CA VAL A 61 -16.07 -1.63 -14.16
C VAL A 61 -15.83 -3.01 -13.58
N GLU A 62 -16.35 -4.02 -14.27
CA GLU A 62 -16.02 -5.43 -14.05
C GLU A 62 -15.06 -5.88 -15.14
N GLU A 63 -13.94 -6.48 -14.75
CA GLU A 63 -12.93 -6.97 -15.67
C GLU A 63 -12.84 -8.49 -15.64
N PHE A 64 -12.62 -9.09 -16.81
CA PHE A 64 -12.42 -10.52 -16.96
C PHE A 64 -11.23 -10.79 -17.88
N SER A 65 -10.52 -11.87 -17.60
CA SER A 65 -9.54 -12.44 -18.51
C SER A 65 -10.14 -13.67 -19.18
N ALA A 66 -10.07 -13.71 -20.51
CA ALA A 66 -10.50 -14.84 -21.31
C ALA A 66 -9.26 -15.55 -21.87
N THR A 67 -9.10 -16.83 -21.56
CA THR A 67 -8.00 -17.65 -22.08
C THR A 67 -8.55 -18.87 -22.82
N LEU A 68 -8.16 -19.03 -24.08
CA LEU A 68 -8.48 -20.18 -24.90
C LEU A 68 -7.77 -21.43 -24.36
N ASP A 69 -8.52 -22.50 -24.16
CA ASP A 69 -7.99 -23.80 -23.76
C ASP A 69 -7.69 -24.70 -24.97
N GLY A 70 -7.12 -25.88 -24.70
CA GLY A 70 -6.80 -26.87 -25.73
C GLY A 70 -8.02 -27.50 -26.42
N THR A 71 -9.23 -27.14 -26.02
CA THR A 71 -10.50 -27.59 -26.61
C THR A 71 -11.24 -26.50 -27.38
N ASN A 72 -10.58 -25.38 -27.68
CA ASN A 72 -11.15 -24.20 -28.32
C ASN A 72 -12.28 -23.51 -27.52
N HIS A 73 -12.31 -23.69 -26.19
CA HIS A 73 -13.22 -22.94 -25.32
C HIS A 73 -12.47 -21.85 -24.55
N TYR A 74 -13.15 -20.73 -24.29
CA TYR A 74 -12.58 -19.67 -23.47
C TYR A 74 -12.93 -19.90 -22.00
N ASN A 75 -11.90 -19.96 -21.16
CA ASN A 75 -12.03 -19.88 -19.72
C ASN A 75 -12.03 -18.41 -19.31
N LEU A 76 -13.10 -17.99 -18.64
CA LEU A 76 -13.28 -16.64 -18.13
C LEU A 76 -12.96 -16.60 -16.64
N THR A 77 -12.02 -15.73 -16.27
CA THR A 77 -11.66 -15.48 -14.87
C THR A 77 -11.92 -14.02 -14.55
N HIS A 78 -12.73 -13.75 -13.53
CA HIS A 78 -12.93 -12.41 -13.00
C HIS A 78 -11.60 -11.85 -12.47
N VAL A 79 -11.31 -10.60 -12.81
CA VAL A 79 -10.09 -9.90 -12.41
C VAL A 79 -10.44 -8.94 -11.30
N GLU A 80 -9.97 -9.24 -10.09
CA GLU A 80 -10.07 -8.31 -8.98
C GLU A 80 -9.04 -7.18 -9.18
N VAL A 81 -9.51 -6.04 -9.71
CA VAL A 81 -8.65 -4.88 -9.95
C VAL A 81 -8.37 -4.17 -8.63
N LYS A 82 -7.13 -4.26 -8.19
CA LYS A 82 -6.60 -3.46 -7.08
C LYS A 82 -5.76 -2.35 -7.69
N PRO A 83 -6.01 -1.07 -7.36
CA PRO A 83 -5.10 0.00 -7.77
C PRO A 83 -3.69 -0.35 -7.31
N GLU A 84 -2.79 -0.60 -8.26
CA GLU A 84 -1.37 -0.56 -7.99
C GLU A 84 -1.03 0.92 -7.86
N LEU A 85 -0.99 1.39 -6.62
CA LEU A 85 -0.54 2.75 -6.39
C LEU A 85 0.99 2.75 -6.57
N PRO A 86 1.52 3.60 -7.45
CA PRO A 86 2.95 3.86 -7.42
C PRO A 86 3.28 4.31 -5.99
N SER A 87 4.27 3.67 -5.37
CA SER A 87 4.82 4.22 -4.14
C SER A 87 5.46 5.55 -4.52
N ASP A 88 4.89 6.66 -4.06
CA ASP A 88 5.53 7.99 -4.19
C ASP A 88 6.93 8.01 -3.55
N ILE A 89 7.24 7.02 -2.70
CA ILE A 89 8.57 6.77 -2.17
C ILE A 89 9.26 5.71 -3.04
N PRO A 90 10.47 5.97 -3.55
CA PRO A 90 11.43 4.90 -3.80
C PRO A 90 11.82 4.28 -2.45
N MET A 91 11.00 3.34 -1.96
CA MET A 91 11.34 2.57 -0.75
C MET A 91 12.58 1.73 -1.09
N PRO A 92 13.68 1.82 -0.30
CA PRO A 92 14.83 0.95 -0.48
C PRO A 92 14.37 -0.51 -0.49
N GLU A 93 14.88 -1.34 -1.40
CA GLU A 93 14.52 -2.77 -1.45
C GLU A 93 14.71 -3.44 -0.07
N ASP A 94 15.76 -3.03 0.64
CA ASP A 94 16.13 -3.54 1.95
C ASP A 94 15.11 -3.23 3.06
N ILE A 95 14.20 -2.27 2.87
CA ILE A 95 13.20 -1.97 3.92
C ILE A 95 12.19 -3.11 4.08
N ASP A 96 11.96 -3.88 3.02
CA ASP A 96 11.13 -5.09 3.08
C ASP A 96 11.73 -6.15 3.98
N ILE A 97 13.08 -6.20 4.04
CA ILE A 97 13.83 -7.14 4.89
C ILE A 97 13.72 -6.72 6.36
N ILE A 98 13.70 -5.41 6.63
CA ILE A 98 13.79 -4.87 7.99
C ILE A 98 12.42 -4.73 8.64
N SER A 99 11.47 -4.14 7.91
CA SER A 99 10.16 -3.77 8.44
C SER A 99 9.07 -4.10 7.41
N PRO A 100 8.86 -5.39 7.09
CA PRO A 100 7.86 -5.82 6.11
C PRO A 100 6.44 -5.37 6.50
N ILE A 101 6.12 -5.45 7.80
CA ILE A 101 4.82 -5.00 8.32
C ILE A 101 4.73 -3.47 8.29
N GLY A 102 5.80 -2.75 8.64
CA GLY A 102 5.82 -1.29 8.55
C GLY A 102 5.59 -0.80 7.12
N LYS A 103 6.20 -1.47 6.13
CA LYS A 103 5.98 -1.21 4.70
C LYS A 103 4.56 -1.48 4.26
N ASP A 104 3.97 -2.62 4.63
CA ASP A 104 2.58 -2.95 4.30
C ASP A 104 1.61 -1.88 4.85
N ILE A 105 1.79 -1.47 6.12
CA ILE A 105 0.98 -0.41 6.73
C ILE A 105 1.17 0.92 6.00
N TYR A 106 2.40 1.27 5.63
CA TYR A 106 2.68 2.49 4.87
C TYR A 106 1.96 2.50 3.52
N LEU A 107 1.99 1.38 2.78
CA LEU A 107 1.32 1.26 1.48
C LEU A 107 -0.20 1.34 1.62
N GLN A 108 -0.77 0.77 2.68
CA GLN A 108 -2.20 0.91 2.98
C GLN A 108 -2.57 2.36 3.34
N ALA A 109 -1.71 3.07 4.08
CA ALA A 109 -1.89 4.48 4.39
C ALA A 109 -1.81 5.37 3.14
N LEU A 110 -0.84 5.09 2.26
CA LEU A 110 -0.71 5.72 0.94
C LEU A 110 -1.94 5.47 0.07
N LYS A 111 -2.55 4.30 0.17
CA LYS A 111 -3.82 4.02 -0.50
C LYS A 111 -4.96 4.86 0.02
N ALA A 112 -5.11 4.95 1.33
CA ALA A 112 -6.10 5.82 1.93
C ALA A 112 -5.91 7.30 1.52
N GLU A 113 -4.67 7.80 1.50
CA GLU A 113 -4.36 9.17 1.07
C GLU A 113 -4.76 9.41 -0.40
N ASN A 114 -4.41 8.49 -1.30
CA ASN A 114 -4.77 8.60 -2.73
C ASN A 114 -6.29 8.56 -2.96
N GLU A 115 -7.02 7.88 -2.08
CA GLU A 115 -8.48 7.86 -2.07
C GLU A 115 -9.10 9.06 -1.31
N LYS A 116 -8.28 10.04 -0.88
CA LYS A 116 -8.67 11.24 -0.11
C LYS A 116 -9.29 10.92 1.26
N LEU A 117 -8.89 9.79 1.86
CA LEU A 117 -9.28 9.34 3.20
C LEU A 117 -8.24 9.80 4.23
N ASP A 118 -7.95 11.10 4.26
CA ASP A 118 -6.81 11.72 4.95
C ASP A 118 -6.73 11.37 6.44
N HIS A 119 -7.88 11.36 7.14
CA HIS A 119 -7.94 10.98 8.56
C HIS A 119 -7.52 9.52 8.83
N ILE A 120 -7.78 8.62 7.89
CA ILE A 120 -7.35 7.22 7.99
C ILE A 120 -5.89 7.08 7.57
N ALA A 121 -5.47 7.82 6.53
CA ALA A 121 -4.08 7.86 6.09
C ALA A 121 -3.14 8.33 7.20
N GLY A 122 -3.48 9.43 7.90
CA GLY A 122 -2.67 9.96 9.01
C GLY A 122 -2.47 8.95 10.13
N ILE A 123 -3.53 8.23 10.53
CA ILE A 123 -3.43 7.15 11.53
C ILE A 123 -2.55 5.99 11.02
N GLY A 124 -2.69 5.64 9.74
CA GLY A 124 -1.87 4.61 9.08
C GLY A 124 -0.39 4.99 9.07
N TYR A 125 -0.06 6.23 8.69
CA TYR A 125 1.31 6.74 8.69
C TYR A 125 1.93 6.77 10.09
N ARG A 126 1.17 7.22 11.10
CA ARG A 126 1.61 7.14 12.50
C ARG A 126 1.95 5.70 12.90
N LYS A 127 1.13 4.73 12.50
CA LYS A 127 1.38 3.32 12.79
C LYS A 127 2.61 2.80 12.05
N ALA A 128 2.79 3.15 10.78
CA ALA A 128 3.97 2.79 10.01
C ALA A 128 5.26 3.31 10.66
N LEU A 129 5.27 4.56 11.15
CA LEU A 129 6.39 5.14 11.89
C LEU A 129 6.81 4.28 13.08
N GLU A 130 5.84 3.80 13.87
CA GLU A 130 6.13 2.99 15.04
C GLU A 130 6.88 1.70 14.67
N PHE A 131 6.44 1.02 13.60
CA PHE A 131 7.11 -0.16 13.08
C PHE A 131 8.51 0.16 12.56
N PHE A 132 8.66 1.17 11.70
CA PHE A 132 9.97 1.52 11.15
C PHE A 132 10.99 1.87 12.23
N VAL A 133 10.60 2.64 13.24
CA VAL A 133 11.48 3.03 14.35
C VAL A 133 11.83 1.83 15.22
N LYS A 134 10.84 1.03 15.64
CA LYS A 134 11.08 -0.10 16.53
C LYS A 134 11.88 -1.19 15.84
N ASP A 135 11.53 -1.54 14.60
CA ASP A 135 12.24 -2.56 13.83
C ASP A 135 13.71 -2.15 13.61
N PHE A 136 13.96 -0.87 13.27
CA PHE A 136 15.31 -0.34 13.15
C PHE A 136 16.12 -0.46 14.45
N VAL A 137 15.54 -0.04 15.58
CA VAL A 137 16.22 -0.12 16.88
C VAL A 137 16.47 -1.58 17.28
N ILE A 138 15.54 -2.50 17.00
CA ILE A 138 15.71 -3.92 17.30
C ILE A 138 16.89 -4.52 16.52
N LEU A 139 17.14 -4.10 15.28
CA LEU A 139 18.27 -4.59 14.49
C LEU A 139 19.63 -4.37 15.19
N THR A 140 19.79 -3.24 15.88
CA THR A 140 21.04 -2.91 16.58
C THR A 140 21.03 -3.29 18.05
N ASN A 141 19.88 -3.69 18.61
CA ASN A 141 19.67 -3.94 20.04
C ASN A 141 18.85 -5.21 20.28
N MET A 142 19.23 -6.31 19.63
CA MET A 142 18.47 -7.58 19.66
C MET A 142 18.20 -8.12 21.08
N ASP A 143 19.14 -7.94 22.02
CA ASP A 143 18.98 -8.38 23.42
C ASP A 143 17.81 -7.68 24.14
N ASP A 144 17.49 -6.46 23.71
CA ASP A 144 16.41 -5.64 24.27
C ASP A 144 15.10 -5.76 23.48
N LYS A 145 14.99 -6.66 22.49
CA LYS A 145 13.83 -6.76 21.60
C LYS A 145 12.49 -6.76 22.33
N ALA A 146 12.32 -7.67 23.29
CA ALA A 146 11.07 -7.82 24.04
C ALA A 146 10.73 -6.60 24.90
N LYS A 147 11.74 -5.80 25.26
CA LYS A 147 11.57 -4.53 25.98
C LYS A 147 11.15 -3.43 25.01
N ILE A 148 11.84 -3.30 23.86
CA ILE A 148 11.55 -2.31 22.81
C ILE A 148 10.11 -2.45 22.28
N GLU A 149 9.65 -3.68 22.04
CA GLU A 149 8.28 -3.94 21.55
C GLU A 149 7.19 -3.35 22.46
N ARG A 150 7.42 -3.38 23.79
CA ARG A 150 6.46 -2.94 24.81
C ARG A 150 6.60 -1.46 25.20
N MET A 151 7.71 -0.83 24.84
CA MET A 151 7.95 0.58 25.14
C MET A 151 7.10 1.48 24.26
N GLN A 152 6.73 2.65 24.79
CA GLN A 152 6.09 3.69 23.98
C GLN A 152 7.10 4.22 22.96
N LEU A 153 6.65 4.55 21.76
CA LEU A 153 7.51 4.99 20.65
C LEU A 153 8.47 6.11 21.05
N LYS A 154 7.98 7.15 21.73
CA LYS A 154 8.82 8.26 22.22
C LYS A 154 9.96 7.76 23.12
N GLN A 155 9.68 6.80 24.02
CA GLN A 155 10.70 6.27 24.92
C GLN A 155 11.74 5.44 24.16
N VAL A 156 11.33 4.69 23.14
CA VAL A 156 12.25 3.96 22.25
C VAL A 156 13.20 4.95 21.57
N ILE A 157 12.66 6.01 20.97
CA ILE A 157 13.45 7.06 20.31
C ILE A 157 14.43 7.71 21.29
N ASP A 158 13.93 8.14 22.46
CA ASP A 158 14.74 8.85 23.45
C ASP A 158 15.90 7.99 23.98
N THR A 159 15.67 6.67 24.13
CA THR A 159 16.60 5.74 24.79
C THR A 159 17.61 5.11 23.84
N TYR A 160 17.21 4.79 22.60
CA TYR A 160 18.01 3.95 21.70
C TYR A 160 18.54 4.67 20.46
N ILE A 161 18.05 5.88 20.16
CA ILE A 161 18.54 6.66 19.02
C ILE A 161 19.48 7.75 19.54
N ASP A 162 20.78 7.56 19.32
CA ASP A 162 21.84 8.51 19.69
C ASP A 162 22.15 9.54 18.59
N ASP A 163 21.82 9.21 17.33
CA ASP A 163 22.00 10.14 16.21
C ASP A 163 20.96 11.26 16.32
N GLU A 164 21.42 12.48 16.63
CA GLU A 164 20.57 13.64 16.87
C GLU A 164 19.73 14.04 15.64
N GLU A 165 20.25 13.85 14.42
CA GLU A 165 19.49 14.14 13.20
C GLU A 165 18.32 13.16 13.06
N LEU A 166 18.59 11.86 13.21
CA LEU A 166 17.55 10.82 13.16
C LEU A 166 16.54 10.98 14.29
N LYS A 167 17.03 11.27 15.51
CA LYS A 167 16.19 11.48 16.71
C LYS A 167 15.23 12.63 16.50
N THR A 168 15.71 13.74 15.93
CA THR A 168 14.89 14.91 15.60
C THR A 168 13.78 14.56 14.62
N VAL A 169 14.11 13.85 13.53
CA VAL A 169 13.11 13.42 12.53
C VAL A 169 12.09 12.47 13.14
N ALA A 170 12.54 11.48 13.93
CA ALA A 170 11.66 10.50 14.56
C ALA A 170 10.71 11.13 15.60
N LEU A 171 11.21 12.07 16.41
CA LEU A 171 10.39 12.81 17.38
C LEU A 171 9.38 13.71 16.68
N ALA A 172 9.79 14.47 15.67
CA ALA A 172 8.89 15.32 14.89
C ALA A 172 7.78 14.48 14.24
N SER A 173 8.15 13.36 13.61
CA SER A 173 7.19 12.38 13.06
C SER A 173 6.22 11.88 14.13
N THR A 174 6.71 11.60 15.34
CA THR A 174 5.88 11.13 16.46
C THR A 174 4.89 12.21 16.91
N TYR A 175 5.30 13.48 16.92
CA TYR A 175 4.43 14.59 17.33
C TYR A 175 3.29 14.79 16.34
N ILE A 176 3.60 14.85 15.04
CA ILE A 176 2.57 15.01 14.02
C ILE A 176 1.70 13.75 13.92
N GLY A 177 2.32 12.57 13.95
CA GLY A 177 1.57 11.31 13.96
C GLY A 177 0.60 11.21 15.14
N ASN A 178 0.96 11.71 16.32
CA ASN A 178 0.02 11.77 17.45
C ASN A 178 -1.15 12.72 17.18
N ASP A 179 -0.93 13.85 16.52
CA ASP A 179 -1.99 14.78 16.15
C ASP A 179 -2.96 14.18 15.11
N GLU A 180 -2.50 13.28 14.25
CA GLU A 180 -3.37 12.54 13.31
C GLU A 180 -4.23 11.48 14.01
N GLY A 181 -3.84 11.03 15.20
CA GLY A 181 -4.56 10.00 15.96
C GLY A 181 -5.38 10.52 17.14
N HIS A 182 -5.17 11.76 17.58
CA HIS A 182 -5.80 12.33 18.76
C HIS A 182 -6.78 13.45 18.40
N TYR A 183 -7.83 13.58 19.22
CA TYR A 183 -8.86 14.61 19.04
C TYR A 183 -8.30 16.04 19.08
N PHE A 184 -7.35 16.29 19.98
CA PHE A 184 -6.70 17.60 20.14
C PHE A 184 -5.33 17.58 19.45
N ARG A 185 -5.14 18.46 18.47
CA ARG A 185 -3.88 18.64 17.75
C ARG A 185 -3.00 19.67 18.47
N LYS A 186 -1.74 19.31 18.72
CA LYS A 186 -0.76 20.18 19.37
C LYS A 186 0.02 21.04 18.38
N ASN A 187 0.12 20.61 17.12
CA ASN A 187 0.87 21.26 16.04
C ASN A 187 -0.11 21.60 14.89
N PRO A 188 -1.00 22.59 15.07
CA PRO A 188 -2.06 22.89 14.10
C PRO A 188 -1.55 23.48 12.79
N ASP A 189 -0.30 23.95 12.74
CA ASP A 189 0.40 24.45 11.55
C ASP A 189 0.98 23.32 10.67
N LYS A 190 0.77 22.06 11.08
CA LYS A 190 1.29 20.85 10.42
C LYS A 190 0.17 19.91 10.01
N ASP A 191 0.42 19.08 9.00
CA ASP A 191 -0.57 18.14 8.46
C ASP A 191 0.01 16.77 8.09
N ILE A 192 -0.82 15.94 7.45
CA ILE A 192 -0.46 14.60 6.99
C ILE A 192 0.73 14.61 6.01
N TYR A 193 0.92 15.67 5.25
CA TYR A 193 2.00 15.79 4.28
C TYR A 193 3.33 16.07 4.98
N ASP A 194 3.33 16.87 6.05
CA ASP A 194 4.51 17.01 6.92
C ASP A 194 4.90 15.65 7.53
N LEU A 195 3.93 14.89 8.05
CA LEU A 195 4.18 13.55 8.60
C LEU A 195 4.76 12.60 7.54
N LYS A 196 4.16 12.57 6.35
CA LYS A 196 4.64 11.76 5.22
C LYS A 196 6.07 12.16 4.85
N ASN A 197 6.39 13.45 4.76
CA ASN A 197 7.74 13.94 4.49
C ASN A 197 8.76 13.51 5.56
N TYR A 198 8.41 13.55 6.84
CA TYR A 198 9.31 13.10 7.91
C TYR A 198 9.52 11.58 7.89
N LEU A 199 8.48 10.81 7.60
CA LEU A 199 8.59 9.37 7.34
C LEU A 199 9.55 9.06 6.19
N HIS A 200 9.48 9.83 5.09
CA HIS A 200 10.41 9.68 3.97
C HIS A 200 11.84 9.94 4.40
N GLY A 201 12.08 11.00 5.19
CA GLY A 201 13.38 11.30 5.77
C GLY A 201 13.92 10.16 6.65
N PHE A 202 13.05 9.56 7.48
CA PHE A 202 13.41 8.41 8.31
C PHE A 202 13.80 7.19 7.46
N ILE A 203 12.97 6.84 6.48
CA ILE A 203 13.21 5.72 5.54
C ILE A 203 14.51 5.93 4.76
N PHE A 204 14.77 7.14 4.28
CA PHE A 204 16.00 7.48 3.58
C PHE A 204 17.23 7.28 4.47
N TYR A 205 17.15 7.70 5.74
CA TYR A 205 18.21 7.45 6.71
C TYR A 205 18.45 5.95 6.92
N LEU A 206 17.39 5.14 7.01
CA LEU A 206 17.52 3.68 7.11
C LEU A 206 18.31 3.10 5.94
N GLY A 207 17.95 3.49 4.71
CA GLY A 207 18.67 3.08 3.51
C GLY A 207 20.15 3.46 3.57
N LYS A 208 20.45 4.72 3.90
CA LYS A 208 21.83 5.20 4.11
C LYS A 208 22.58 4.38 5.15
N LYS A 209 21.94 4.03 6.27
CA LYS A 209 22.57 3.25 7.36
C LYS A 209 22.90 1.82 6.92
N LEU A 210 22.04 1.19 6.14
CA LEU A 210 22.28 -0.16 5.63
C LEU A 210 23.45 -0.19 4.66
N THR A 211 23.48 0.76 3.71
CA THR A 211 24.63 0.93 2.80
C THR A 211 25.93 1.17 3.59
N PHE A 212 25.87 1.96 4.67
CA PHE A 212 27.03 2.16 5.53
C PHE A 212 27.50 0.86 6.22
N LEU A 213 26.57 0.03 6.73
CA LEU A 213 26.90 -1.23 7.40
C LEU A 213 27.54 -2.24 6.42
N ASP A 214 27.00 -2.35 5.21
CA ASP A 214 27.58 -3.17 4.13
C ASP A 214 29.00 -2.70 3.77
N ALA A 215 29.18 -1.40 3.55
CA ALA A 215 30.49 -0.82 3.28
C ALA A 215 31.48 -1.03 4.44
N GLN A 216 31.01 -0.92 5.69
CA GLN A 216 31.82 -1.15 6.88
C GLN A 216 32.27 -2.61 6.98
N GLU A 217 31.41 -3.56 6.60
CA GLU A 217 31.78 -4.97 6.53
C GLU A 217 32.93 -5.19 5.54
N LEU A 218 32.83 -4.62 4.34
CA LEU A 218 33.89 -4.71 3.32
C LEU A 218 35.22 -4.14 3.84
N VAL A 219 35.20 -2.96 4.45
CA VAL A 219 36.40 -2.33 5.05
C VAL A 219 36.97 -3.22 6.15
N ASN A 220 36.14 -3.81 7.01
CA ASN A 220 36.60 -4.65 8.10
C ASN A 220 37.19 -6.00 7.62
N ARG A 221 36.65 -6.58 6.53
CA ARG A 221 37.24 -7.77 5.87
C ARG A 221 38.63 -7.44 5.34
N SER A 222 38.80 -6.28 4.70
CA SER A 222 40.10 -5.86 4.13
C SER A 222 41.21 -5.64 5.16
N LYS A 223 40.86 -5.35 6.43
CA LYS A 223 41.82 -5.18 7.53
C LYS A 223 42.26 -6.50 8.20
N LYS A 224 41.56 -7.60 7.92
CA LYS A 224 41.88 -8.95 8.43
C LYS A 224 42.68 -9.79 7.42
N SER A 225 42.80 -9.32 6.18
CA SER A 225 43.72 -9.82 5.15
C SER A 225 45.10 -9.19 5.29
#